data_AF-A0A934ASV0-F1
#
_entry.id   AF-A0A934ASV0-F1
#
_cell.length_a   1.000
_cell.length_b   1.000
_cell.length_c   1.000
_cell.angle_alpha   90.00
_cell.angle_beta   90.00
_cell.angle_gamma   90.00
#
_symmetry.space_group_name_H-M   'P 1'
#
loop_
_entity.id
_entity.type
_entity.pdbx_description
1 polymer ?
#
loop_
_entity_poly.entity_id
_entity_poly.type
_entity_poly.pdbx_seq_one_letter_code
_entity_poly.pdbx_strand_id
1 'polypeptide(L)' 'MKVLVSDNISAKGVEILKKAGLEVDVKTGMKPEELKACIGQYSGLV' A
#
# COMPACT_ATOMS: atom_id res chain seq x y z
N MET A 1 0.14 -11.46 1.83
CA MET A 1 0.67 -10.50 0.85
C MET A 1 0.37 -9.10 1.37
N LYS A 2 1.40 -8.25 1.49
CA LYS A 2 1.23 -6.86 1.93
C LYS A 2 1.24 -5.92 0.73
N VAL A 3 0.32 -4.97 0.70
CA VAL A 3 0.20 -3.96 -0.36
C VAL A 3 0.35 -2.59 0.28
N LEU A 4 1.30 -1.82 -0.24
CA LEU A 4 1.50 -0.43 0.15
C LEU A 4 0.71 0.46 -0.81
N VAL A 5 -0.16 1.30 -0.27
CA VAL A 5 -0.86 2.33 -1.02
C VAL A 5 -0.13 3.64 -0.77
N SER A 6 0.70 4.04 -1.74
CA SER A 6 1.40 5.34 -1.73
C SER A 6 0.63 6.41 -2.48
N ASP A 7 -0.16 6.02 -3.47
CA ASP A 7 -0.99 6.91 -4.25
C ASP A 7 -2.42 7.03 -3.70
N ASN A 8 -3.13 8.05 -4.18
CA ASN A 8 -4.50 8.28 -3.78
C ASN A 8 -5.45 7.29 -4.47
N ILE A 9 -5.57 6.08 -3.93
CA ILE A 9 -6.61 5.14 -4.35
C ILE A 9 -7.93 5.43 -3.61
N SER A 10 -9.04 5.20 -4.30
CA SER A 10 -10.37 5.27 -3.68
C SER A 10 -10.50 4.31 -2.50
N ALA A 11 -11.14 4.77 -1.42
CA ALA A 11 -11.38 3.96 -0.21
C ALA A 11 -12.05 2.61 -0.50
N LYS A 12 -12.90 2.54 -1.54
CA LYS A 12 -13.49 1.28 -2.02
C LYS A 12 -12.45 0.24 -2.46
N GLY A 13 -11.35 0.65 -3.09
CA GLY A 13 -10.28 -0.26 -3.50
C GLY A 13 -9.57 -0.86 -2.30
N VAL A 14 -9.24 -0.05 -1.29
CA VAL A 14 -8.64 -0.48 -0.02
C VAL A 14 -9.55 -1.48 0.70
N GLU A 15 -10.85 -1.21 0.75
CA GLU A 15 -11.81 -2.13 1.38
C GLU A 15 -11.89 -3.49 0.67
N ILE A 16 -11.87 -3.51 -0.66
CA ILE A 16 -11.90 -4.77 -1.43
C ILE A 16 -10.63 -5.58 -1.16
N LEU A 17 -9.46 -4.92 -1.19
CA LEU A 17 -8.17 -5.56 -0.91
C LEU A 17 -8.14 -6.13 0.53
N LYS A 18 -8.59 -5.36 1.53
CA LYS A 18 -8.71 -5.85 2.91
C LYS A 18 -9.71 -7.00 3.04
N LYS A 19 -10.85 -6.94 2.36
CA LYS A 19 -11.86 -8.02 2.31
C LYS A 19 -11.36 -9.28 1.62
N ALA A 20 -10.45 -9.15 0.66
CA ALA A 20 -9.77 -10.27 0.02
C ALA A 20 -8.72 -10.94 0.94
N GLY A 21 -8.54 -10.44 2.18
CA GLY A 21 -7.56 -10.98 3.12
C GLY A 21 -6.14 -10.48 2.89
N LEU A 22 -5.97 -9.39 2.13
CA LEU A 22 -4.67 -8.77 1.91
C LEU A 22 -4.41 -7.70 3.00
N GLU A 23 -3.18 -7.65 3.47
CA GLU A 23 -2.74 -6.57 4.37
C GLU A 23 -2.48 -5.31 3.56
N VAL A 24 -3.34 -4.31 3.70
CA VAL A 24 -3.23 -3.03 3.00
C VAL A 24 -2.76 -1.94 3.95
N ASP A 25 -1.60 -1.38 3.67
CA ASP A 25 -0.97 -0.30 4.43
C ASP A 25 -1.11 1.00 3.61
N VAL A 26 -1.85 1.97 4.12
CA VAL A 26 -2.09 3.24 3.42
C VAL A 26 -1.14 4.29 3.97
N LYS A 27 -0.16 4.69 3.17
CA LYS A 27 0.85 5.69 3.52
C LYS A 27 1.08 6.61 2.33
N THR A 28 0.22 7.61 2.24
CA THR A 28 0.27 8.62 1.20
C THR A 28 1.37 9.65 1.48
N GLY A 29 2.01 10.15 0.41
CA GLY A 29 2.99 11.23 0.52
C GLY A 29 4.35 10.82 1.10
N MET A 30 4.71 9.54 1.05
CA MET A 30 6.05 9.10 1.43
C MET A 30 7.11 9.64 0.46
N LYS A 31 8.27 10.01 1.02
CA LYS A 31 9.42 10.39 0.20
C LYS A 31 9.95 9.18 -0.55
N PRO A 32 10.55 9.36 -1.74
CA PRO A 32 11.14 8.27 -2.52
C PRO A 32 12.14 7.44 -1.71
N GLU A 33 12.91 8.08 -0.82
CA GLU A 33 13.90 7.42 0.04
C GLU A 33 13.26 6.48 1.08
N GLU A 34 12.18 6.92 1.72
CA GLU A 34 11.42 6.11 2.67
C GLU A 34 10.71 4.96 1.95
N LEU A 35 10.08 5.26 0.81
CA LEU A 35 9.49 4.25 -0.06
C LEU A 35 10.52 3.17 -0.42
N LYS A 36 11.72 3.56 -0.83
CA LYS A 36 12.78 2.63 -1.21
C LYS A 36 13.27 1.76 -0.05
N ALA A 37 13.24 2.29 1.18
CA ALA A 37 13.59 1.52 2.39
C ALA A 37 12.49 0.53 2.79
N CYS A 38 11.21 0.92 2.66
CA CYS A 38 10.08 0.11 3.11
C CYS A 38 9.58 -0.87 2.03
N ILE A 39 9.72 -0.56 0.74
CA ILE A 39 9.06 -1.28 -0.36
C ILE A 39 9.44 -2.75 -0.47
N GLY A 40 10.65 -3.13 -0.04
CA GLY A 40 11.07 -4.53 0.00
C GLY A 40 10.24 -5.42 0.94
N GLN A 41 9.48 -4.82 1.86
CA GLN A 41 8.59 -5.53 2.78
C GLN A 41 7.18 -5.74 2.19
N TYR A 42 6.88 -5.11 1.05
CA TYR A 42 5.58 -5.17 0.40
C TYR A 42 5.67 -5.95 -0.91
N SER A 43 4.61 -6.69 -1.20
CA SER A 43 4.48 -7.46 -2.45
C SER A 43 3.81 -6.66 -3.56
N GLY A 44 3.24 -5.50 -3.23
CA GLY A 44 2.58 -4.61 -4.18
C GLY A 44 2.69 -3.16 -3.74
N LEU A 45 2.80 -2.28 -4.73
CA LEU A 45 2.74 -0.83 -4.60
C LEU A 45 1.54 -0.35 -5.43
N VAL A 46 0.73 0.52 -4.84
CA VAL A 46 -0.49 1.07 -5.43
C VAL A 46 -0.54 2.57 -5.29
#